data_AF-A0A8T4XKY7-F1
#
_entry.id   AF-A0A8T4XKY7-F1
#
_cell.length_a   1.000
_cell.length_b   1.000
_cell.length_c   1.000
_cell.angle_alpha   90.00
_cell.angle_beta   90.00
_cell.angle_gamma   90.00
#
_symmetry.space_group_name_H-M   'P 1'
#
loop_
_entity.id
_entity.type
_entity.pdbx_description
1 polymer ?
#
loop_
_entity_poly.entity_id
_entity_poly.type
_entity_poly.pdbx_seq_one_letter_code
_entity_poly.pdbx_strand_id
1 'polypeptide(L)'
;MSKEAEEVEKILSVVSSQIPNLVKGIIASIFSEDAGREMGKAVGAFYKSLIESGIPEQTALKMAENYLSTFTNLGEIMRRIGAGEGGKKEEGKA
;
A
#
# COMPACT_ATOMS: atom_id res chain seq x y z
N MET A 1 -15.69 -4.46 -36.12
CA MET A 1 -16.01 -3.67 -34.90
C MET A 1 -16.31 -2.24 -35.35
N SER A 2 -17.22 -1.52 -34.70
CA SER A 2 -17.48 -0.12 -35.07
C SER A 2 -16.37 0.79 -34.53
N LYS A 3 -16.17 1.96 -35.15
CA LYS A 3 -15.13 2.93 -34.72
C LYS A 3 -15.25 3.30 -33.25
N GLU A 4 -16.47 3.37 -32.74
CA GLU A 4 -16.78 3.69 -31.35
C GLU A 4 -16.22 2.62 -30.39
N ALA A 5 -16.26 1.34 -30.77
CA ALA A 5 -15.71 0.26 -29.96
C ALA A 5 -14.18 0.34 -29.87
N GLU A 6 -13.50 0.67 -30.99
CA GLU A 6 -12.04 0.86 -31.02
C GLU A 6 -11.58 2.07 -30.19
N GLU A 7 -12.37 3.14 -30.17
CA GLU A 7 -12.07 4.34 -29.38
C GLU A 7 -12.24 4.08 -27.88
N VAL A 8 -13.30 3.36 -27.49
CA VAL A 8 -13.50 2.92 -26.10
C VAL A 8 -12.38 1.99 -25.64
N GLU A 9 -11.96 1.04 -26.48
CA GLU A 9 -10.84 0.15 -26.17
C GLU A 9 -9.55 0.92 -25.89
N LYS A 10 -9.23 1.93 -26.71
CA LYS A 10 -8.05 2.80 -26.51
C LYS A 10 -8.13 3.57 -25.20
N ILE A 11 -9.28 4.17 -24.89
CA ILE A 11 -9.48 4.91 -23.63
C ILE A 11 -9.30 3.96 -22.44
N LEU A 12 -9.95 2.79 -22.47
CA LEU A 12 -9.86 1.81 -21.39
C LEU A 12 -8.45 1.26 -21.21
N SER A 13 -7.69 1.07 -22.30
CA SER A 13 -6.28 0.68 -22.25
C SER A 13 -5.38 1.74 -21.61
N VAL A 14 -5.63 3.03 -21.90
CA VAL A 14 -4.92 4.13 -21.22
C VAL A 14 -5.30 4.17 -19.75
N VAL A 15 -6.58 4.08 -19.42
CA VAL A 15 -7.05 4.10 -18.02
C VAL A 15 -6.49 2.92 -17.21
N SER A 16 -6.52 1.71 -17.79
CA SER A 16 -6.02 0.50 -17.14
C SER A 16 -4.50 0.50 -16.95
N SER A 17 -3.75 1.29 -17.73
CA SER A 17 -2.30 1.44 -17.53
C SER A 17 -1.94 2.61 -16.58
N GLN A 18 -2.62 3.75 -16.69
CA GLN A 18 -2.29 4.94 -15.91
C GLN A 18 -2.69 4.82 -14.44
N ILE A 19 -3.87 4.24 -14.15
CA ILE A 19 -4.34 4.11 -12.76
C ILE A 19 -3.40 3.24 -11.92
N PRO A 20 -3.02 2.01 -12.34
CA PRO A 20 -2.08 1.19 -11.57
C PRO A 20 -0.69 1.82 -11.42
N ASN A 21 -0.22 2.55 -12.44
CA ASN A 21 1.08 3.23 -12.38
C ASN A 21 1.07 4.38 -11.37
N LEU A 22 -0.02 5.16 -11.31
CA LEU A 22 -0.20 6.20 -10.30
C LEU A 22 -0.21 5.61 -8.89
N VAL A 23 -0.96 4.53 -8.68
CA VAL A 23 -1.04 3.78 -7.43
C VAL A 23 0.35 3.29 -7.00
N LYS A 24 1.12 2.67 -7.91
CA LYS A 24 2.50 2.23 -7.66
C LYS A 24 3.43 3.40 -7.29
N GLY A 25 3.33 4.54 -7.97
CA GLY A 25 4.14 5.73 -7.68
C GLY A 25 3.89 6.29 -6.29
N ILE A 26 2.62 6.37 -5.86
CA ILE A 26 2.25 6.83 -4.51
C ILE A 26 2.79 5.86 -3.46
N ILE A 27 2.65 4.55 -3.66
CA ILE A 27 3.22 3.53 -2.76
C ILE A 27 4.73 3.69 -2.66
N ALA A 28 5.44 3.76 -3.79
CA ALA A 28 6.89 3.90 -3.81
C ALA A 28 7.36 5.17 -3.08
N SER A 29 6.61 6.27 -3.17
CA SER A 29 6.91 7.49 -2.42
C SER A 29 6.78 7.32 -0.89
N ILE A 30 5.76 6.57 -0.45
CA ILE A 30 5.48 6.29 0.98
C ILE A 30 6.41 5.21 1.55
N PHE A 31 6.84 4.24 0.75
CA PHE A 31 7.76 3.16 1.14
C PHE A 31 9.21 3.43 0.68
N SER A 32 9.55 4.70 0.44
CA SER A 32 10.94 5.11 0.20
C SER A 32 11.76 5.00 1.49
N GLU A 33 13.08 4.90 1.37
CA GLU A 33 14.01 4.85 2.52
C GLU A 33 13.83 6.08 3.44
N ASP A 34 13.65 7.25 2.85
CA ASP A 34 13.39 8.50 3.57
C ASP A 34 12.04 8.48 4.28
N ALA A 35 10.97 8.05 3.62
CA ALA A 35 9.67 7.93 4.25
C ALA A 35 9.67 6.87 5.37
N GLY A 36 10.39 5.76 5.20
CA GLY A 36 10.61 4.76 6.24
C GLY A 36 11.35 5.33 7.45
N ARG A 37 12.39 6.13 7.24
CA ARG A 37 13.12 6.83 8.32
C ARG A 37 12.22 7.80 9.08
N GLU A 38 11.48 8.65 8.38
CA GLU A 38 10.58 9.62 9.01
C GLU A 38 9.44 8.93 9.76
N MET A 39 8.88 7.85 9.21
CA MET A 39 7.89 7.01 9.88
C MET A 39 8.46 6.40 11.18
N GLY A 40 9.67 5.83 11.14
CA GLY A 40 10.32 5.29 12.33
C GLY A 40 10.54 6.34 13.42
N LYS A 41 10.94 7.56 13.05
CA LYS A 41 11.06 8.70 13.99
C LYS A 41 9.72 9.06 14.61
N ALA A 42 8.65 9.12 13.81
CA ALA A 42 7.32 9.45 14.29
C ALA A 42 6.79 8.41 15.28
N VAL A 43 6.91 7.11 14.96
CA VAL A 43 6.51 6.01 15.86
C VAL A 43 7.30 6.04 17.16
N GLY A 44 8.61 6.27 17.10
CA GLY A 44 9.48 6.38 18.27
C GLY A 44 9.15 7.59 19.15
N ALA A 45 8.89 8.75 18.53
CA ALA A 45 8.46 9.96 19.25
C ALA A 45 7.10 9.75 19.92
N PHE A 46 6.15 9.12 19.22
CA PHE A 46 4.86 8.76 19.78
C PHE A 46 5.00 7.84 21.00
N TYR A 47 5.77 6.75 20.87
CA TYR A 47 6.05 5.85 21.99
C TYR A 47 6.62 6.60 23.21
N LYS A 48 7.66 7.43 23.02
CA LYS A 48 8.25 8.23 24.11
C LYS A 48 7.22 9.13 24.78
N SER A 49 6.39 9.83 24.00
CA SER A 49 5.36 10.71 24.55
C SER A 49 4.32 9.96 25.40
N LEU A 50 3.98 8.72 25.04
CA LEU A 50 3.07 7.89 25.82
C LEU A 50 3.70 7.54 27.19
N ILE A 51 4.97 7.15 27.21
CA ILE A 51 5.70 6.87 28.47
C ILE A 51 5.75 8.13 29.34
N GLU A 52 6.11 9.27 28.76
CA GLU A 52 6.18 10.57 29.45
C GLU A 52 4.83 11.00 30.04
N SER A 53 3.73 10.62 29.38
CA SER A 53 2.36 10.85 29.86
C SER A 53 1.91 9.89 30.97
N GLY A 54 2.77 8.95 31.38
CA GLY A 54 2.49 7.98 32.45
C GLY A 54 1.82 6.69 31.97
N ILE A 55 1.77 6.43 30.66
CA ILE A 55 1.27 5.16 30.14
C ILE A 55 2.31 4.06 30.40
N PRO A 56 1.91 2.89 30.93
CA PRO A 56 2.83 1.77 31.16
C PRO A 56 3.54 1.35 29.87
N GLU A 57 4.81 0.98 29.99
CA GLU A 57 5.69 0.62 28.87
C GLU A 57 5.06 -0.36 27.88
N GLN A 58 4.50 -1.47 28.38
CA GLN A 58 3.87 -2.47 27.53
C GLN A 58 2.61 -1.97 26.80
N THR A 59 1.86 -1.06 27.43
CA THR A 59 0.69 -0.45 26.81
C THR A 59 1.11 0.56 25.75
N ALA A 60 2.12 1.38 26.03
CA ALA A 60 2.68 2.34 25.09
C ALA A 60 3.28 1.65 23.86
N LEU A 61 4.02 0.55 24.07
CA LEU A 61 4.60 -0.24 22.99
C LEU A 61 3.50 -0.78 22.07
N LYS A 62 2.46 -1.40 22.64
CA LYS A 62 1.32 -1.91 21.88
C LYS A 62 0.57 -0.81 21.12
N MET A 63 0.44 0.38 21.69
CA MET A 63 -0.17 1.54 21.01
C MET A 63 0.68 2.02 19.82
N ALA A 64 2.00 2.06 19.98
CA ALA A 64 2.92 2.41 18.89
C ALA A 64 2.93 1.35 17.78
N GLU A 65 2.91 0.06 18.13
CA GLU A 65 2.76 -1.05 17.17
C GLU A 65 1.44 -0.96 16.39
N ASN A 66 0.33 -0.66 17.06
CA ASN A 66 -0.98 -0.47 16.41
C ASN A 66 -0.99 0.76 15.48
N TYR A 67 -0.32 1.83 15.87
CA TYR A 67 -0.16 3.01 15.03
C TYR A 67 0.62 2.67 13.75
N LEU A 68 1.74 1.94 13.88
CA LEU A 68 2.54 1.48 12.75
C LEU A 68 1.77 0.47 11.86
N SER A 69 1.00 -0.44 12.45
CA SER A 69 0.26 -1.47 11.69
C SER A 69 -0.81 -0.89 10.79
N THR A 70 -1.37 0.27 11.14
CA THR A 70 -2.32 1.01 10.30
C THR A 70 -1.69 1.35 8.93
N PHE A 71 -0.40 1.66 8.89
CA PHE A 71 0.34 1.94 7.66
C PHE A 71 0.72 0.67 6.88
N THR A 72 1.10 -0.42 7.56
CA THR A 72 1.47 -1.68 6.88
C THR A 72 0.25 -2.40 6.29
N ASN A 73 -0.90 -2.33 6.96
CA ASN A 73 -2.15 -2.88 6.46
C ASN A 73 -2.59 -2.21 5.16
N LEU A 74 -2.33 -0.91 5.00
CA LEU A 74 -2.54 -0.19 3.75
C LEU A 74 -1.62 -0.73 2.64
N GLY A 75 -0.35 -1.01 2.95
CA GLY A 75 0.58 -1.67 2.02
C GLY A 75 0.10 -3.06 1.59
N GLU A 76 -0.48 -3.84 2.49
CA GLU A 76 -1.02 -5.16 2.17
C GLU A 76 -2.26 -5.08 1.25
N ILE A 77 -3.17 -4.14 1.52
CA ILE A 77 -4.34 -3.87 0.67
C ILE A 77 -3.88 -3.48 -0.74
N MET A 78 -2.91 -2.57 -0.83
CA MET A 78 -2.32 -2.16 -2.11
C MET A 78 -1.65 -3.33 -2.85
N ARG A 79 -0.95 -4.22 -2.13
CA ARG A 79 -0.36 -5.43 -2.72
C ARG A 79 -1.42 -6.38 -3.25
N ARG A 80 -2.55 -6.55 -2.55
CA ARG A 80 -3.69 -7.37 -2.99
C ARG A 80 -4.36 -6.78 -4.22
N ILE A 81 -4.53 -5.46 -4.29
CA ILE A 81 -5.05 -4.75 -5.47
C ILE A 81 -4.09 -4.88 -6.66
N GLY A 82 -2.78 -4.72 -6.42
CA GLY A 82 -1.75 -4.87 -7.45
C GLY A 82 -1.49 -6.32 -7.90
N ALA A 83 -1.83 -7.32 -7.09
CA ALA A 83 -1.74 -8.75 -7.42
C ALA A 83 -2.98 -9.28 -8.17
N GLY A 84 -3.95 -8.43 -8.48
CA GLY A 84 -5.21 -8.79 -9.15
C GLY A 84 -5.13 -9.18 -10.63
N GLU A 85 -3.96 -9.07 -11.29
CA GLU A 85 -3.78 -9.45 -12.70
C GLU A 85 -2.82 -10.65 -12.87
N GLY A 86 -3.17 -11.78 -12.25
CA GLY A 86 -2.40 -13.02 -12.33
C GLY A 86 -3.24 -14.29 -12.24
N GLY A 87 -4.45 -14.28 -12.80
CA GLY A 87 -5.35 -15.44 -12.81
C GLY A 87 -5.10 -16.38 -13.99
N LYS A 88 -4.66 -17.61 -13.66
CA LYS A 88 -4.85 -18.89 -14.38
C LYS A 88 -3.95 -19.20 -15.60
N LYS A 89 -3.02 -20.13 -15.38
CA LYS A 89 -2.77 -21.25 -16.30
C LYS A 89 -2.87 -22.56 -15.53
N GLU A 90 -4.07 -23.12 -15.50
CA GLU A 90 -4.24 -24.57 -15.56
C GLU A 90 -4.75 -24.89 -16.96
N GLU A 91 -3.92 -25.52 -17.79
CA GLU A 91 -4.37 -26.45 -18.82
C GLU A 91 -3.34 -27.58 -18.89
N GLY A 92 -3.87 -28.79 -18.80
CA GLY A 92 -3.15 -30.01 -18.46
C GLY A 92 -2.28 -30.59 -19.56
N LYS A 93 -1.52 -31.62 -19.16
CA LYS A 93 -1.20 -32.74 -20.03
C LYS A 93 -1.37 -34.04 -19.27
N ALA A 94 -2.38 -34.79 -19.71
CA ALA A 94 -2.38 -36.25 -19.67
C ALA A 94 -1.28 -36.78 -20.60
#